data_AF-A0A520I587-F1
#
_entry.id   AF-A0A520I587-F1
#
_cell.length_a   1.000
_cell.length_b   1.000
_cell.length_c   1.000
_cell.angle_alpha   90.00
_cell.angle_beta   90.00
_cell.angle_gamma   90.00
#
_symmetry.space_group_name_H-M   'P 1'
#
loop_
_entity.id
_entity.type
_entity.pdbx_description
1 polymer ?
#
loop_
_entity_poly.entity_id
_entity_poly.type
_entity_poly.pdbx_seq_one_letter_code
_entity_poly.pdbx_strand_id
1 'polypeptide(L)'
;MGRKPVEDKEQLLVHLVTIRVSDATLKRLEKIKGESSCSSIGEVARKVLNKERINCFYKDASMSGPMEELALIRKELKSIGVNINQQTRYFNAVKSAAEKDFHSSRTVELLTRADAKIICLDL
;
A
#
# COMPACT_ATOMS: atom_id res chain seq x y z
N MET A 1 3.46 32.61 20.58
CA MET A 1 2.53 32.38 19.45
C MET A 1 1.10 32.49 19.98
N GLY A 2 0.35 33.49 19.54
CA GLY A 2 -1.05 33.67 19.94
C GLY A 2 -1.97 32.73 19.17
N ARG A 3 -2.89 32.05 19.85
CA ARG A 3 -3.90 31.18 19.23
C ARG A 3 -4.73 32.02 18.27
N LYS A 4 -4.76 31.65 16.98
CA LYS A 4 -5.67 32.26 16.01
C LYS A 4 -7.11 32.11 16.51
N PRO A 5 -7.94 33.17 16.48
CA PRO A 5 -9.36 33.06 16.82
C PRO A 5 -10.01 32.06 15.86
N VAL A 6 -10.75 31.11 16.43
CA VAL A 6 -11.52 30.12 15.65
C VAL A 6 -12.78 30.81 15.14
N GLU A 7 -12.98 30.80 13.82
CA GLU A 7 -14.07 31.53 13.15
C GLU A 7 -15.44 30.90 13.42
N ASP A 8 -15.52 29.56 13.52
CA ASP A 8 -16.77 28.85 13.83
C ASP A 8 -16.88 28.49 15.31
N LYS A 9 -17.47 29.40 16.10
CA LYS A 9 -17.74 29.15 17.53
C LYS A 9 -18.73 28.02 17.78
N GLU A 10 -19.62 27.75 16.83
CA GLU A 10 -20.68 26.74 16.94
C GLU A 10 -20.16 25.29 16.80
N GLN A 11 -19.05 25.10 16.09
CA GLN A 11 -18.41 23.78 15.91
C GLN A 11 -17.46 23.42 17.06
N LEU A 12 -17.25 24.34 18.02
CA LEU A 12 -16.43 24.08 19.18
C LEU A 12 -17.12 23.06 20.09
N LEU A 13 -16.34 22.09 20.55
CA LEU A 13 -16.77 21.08 21.51
C LEU A 13 -16.83 21.68 22.92
N VAL A 14 -17.84 22.50 23.18
CA VAL A 14 -17.98 23.25 24.45
C VAL A 14 -18.82 22.49 25.48
N HIS A 15 -19.79 21.69 25.04
CA HIS A 15 -20.72 21.00 25.93
C HIS A 15 -20.29 19.56 26.21
N LEU A 16 -20.19 19.20 27.49
CA LEU A 16 -19.93 17.84 27.93
C LEU A 16 -21.23 17.03 27.97
N VAL A 17 -21.24 15.89 27.30
CA VAL A 17 -22.34 14.93 27.32
C VAL A 17 -21.83 13.62 27.93
N THR A 18 -22.33 13.27 29.11
CA THR A 18 -22.03 12.00 29.78
C THR A 18 -23.24 11.07 29.69
N ILE A 19 -23.04 9.87 29.14
CA ILE A 19 -24.12 8.90 28.91
C ILE A 19 -23.70 7.56 29.50
N ARG A 20 -24.60 6.93 30.26
CA ARG A 20 -24.44 5.53 30.67
C ARG A 20 -24.99 4.64 29.56
N VAL A 21 -24.19 3.69 29.11
CA VAL A 21 -24.55 2.73 28.08
C VAL A 21 -24.48 1.32 28.64
N SER A 22 -25.23 0.39 28.05
CA SER A 22 -25.14 -1.03 28.39
C SER A 22 -23.87 -1.66 27.82
N ASP A 23 -23.44 -2.79 28.39
CA ASP A 23 -22.27 -3.54 27.92
C ASP A 23 -22.38 -3.93 26.44
N ALA A 24 -23.58 -4.27 25.97
CA ALA A 24 -23.82 -4.60 24.57
C ALA A 24 -23.53 -3.40 23.65
N THR A 25 -23.93 -2.20 24.07
CA THR A 25 -23.66 -0.96 23.32
C THR A 25 -22.18 -0.60 23.37
N LEU A 26 -21.53 -0.78 24.53
CA LEU A 26 -20.09 -0.53 24.68
C LEU A 26 -19.27 -1.41 23.75
N LYS A 27 -19.54 -2.72 23.72
CA LYS A 27 -18.88 -3.67 22.79
C LYS A 27 -19.08 -3.29 21.32
N ARG A 28 -20.28 -2.81 20.97
CA ARG A 28 -20.57 -2.34 19.60
C ARG A 28 -19.73 -1.11 19.23
N LEU A 29 -19.57 -0.16 20.16
CA LEU A 29 -18.76 1.03 19.93
C LEU A 29 -17.26 0.69 19.86
N GLU A 30 -16.79 -0.26 20.66
CA GLU A 30 -15.41 -0.77 20.60
C GLU A 30 -15.11 -1.43 19.25
N LYS A 31 -16.05 -2.24 18.73
CA LYS A 31 -15.93 -2.84 17.40
C LYS A 31 -15.78 -1.77 16.32
N ILE A 32 -16.65 -0.77 16.32
CA ILE A 32 -16.60 0.34 15.35
C ILE A 32 -15.29 1.13 15.50
N LYS A 33 -14.80 1.36 16.73
CA LYS A 33 -13.51 2.01 16.97
C LYS A 33 -12.36 1.20 16.33
N GLY A 34 -12.33 -0.11 16.52
CA GLY A 34 -11.28 -0.98 15.96
C GLY A 34 -11.26 -1.02 14.44
N GLU A 35 -12.43 -0.88 13.81
CA GLU A 35 -12.60 -0.94 12.35
C GLU A 35 -12.51 0.44 11.69
N SER A 36 -12.43 1.55 12.43
CA SER A 36 -12.52 2.91 11.86
C SER A 36 -11.31 3.79 12.15
N SER A 37 -11.25 4.94 11.49
CA SER A 37 -10.23 5.98 11.72
C SER A 37 -10.34 6.69 13.07
N CYS A 38 -11.29 6.31 13.94
CA CYS A 38 -11.59 7.07 15.15
C CYS A 38 -10.60 6.75 16.28
N SER A 39 -10.10 7.78 16.96
CA SER A 39 -9.10 7.62 18.02
C SER A 39 -9.72 7.21 19.37
N SER A 40 -10.99 7.55 19.61
CA SER A 40 -11.67 7.28 20.88
C SER A 40 -13.13 6.86 20.71
N ILE A 41 -13.68 6.16 21.72
CA ILE A 41 -15.11 5.81 21.77
C ILE A 41 -15.98 7.07 21.76
N GLY A 42 -15.55 8.14 22.43
CA GLY A 42 -16.25 9.43 22.43
C GLY A 42 -16.30 10.08 21.05
N GLU A 43 -15.25 9.90 20.23
CA GLU A 43 -15.26 10.35 18.84
C GLU A 43 -16.24 9.54 17.98
N VAL A 44 -16.28 8.22 18.16
CA VAL A 44 -17.27 7.35 17.50
C VAL A 44 -18.68 7.77 17.91
N ALA A 45 -18.95 7.91 19.21
CA ALA A 45 -20.27 8.29 19.71
C ALA A 45 -20.71 9.65 19.19
N ARG A 46 -19.81 10.65 19.17
CA ARG A 46 -20.08 11.97 18.60
C ARG A 46 -20.42 11.89 17.11
N LYS A 47 -19.64 11.15 16.32
CA LYS A 47 -19.92 10.96 14.88
C LYS A 47 -21.26 10.29 14.65
N VAL A 48 -21.61 9.29 15.46
CA VAL A 48 -22.92 8.64 15.42
C VAL A 48 -24.06 9.63 15.75
N LEU A 49 -23.90 10.43 16.80
CA LEU A 49 -24.89 11.43 17.23
C LEU A 49 -25.10 12.52 16.18
N ASN A 50 -24.01 12.99 15.55
CA ASN A 50 -24.04 13.99 14.49
C ASN A 50 -24.39 13.41 13.11
N LYS A 51 -24.64 12.09 13.01
CA LYS A 51 -24.86 11.37 11.74
C LYS A 51 -23.74 11.62 10.71
N GLU A 52 -22.52 11.82 11.20
CA GLU A 52 -21.33 11.99 10.38
C GLU A 52 -20.86 10.65 9.81
N ARG A 53 -20.20 10.69 8.65
CA ARG A 53 -19.66 9.49 8.02
C ARG A 53 -18.51 8.92 8.85
N ILE A 54 -18.61 7.65 9.21
CA ILE A 54 -17.53 6.89 9.85
C ILE A 54 -16.84 6.10 8.75
N ASN A 55 -15.62 6.50 8.39
CA ASN A 55 -14.78 5.72 7.48
C ASN A 55 -14.26 4.50 8.23
N CYS A 56 -14.87 3.35 7.96
CA CYS A 56 -14.39 2.06 8.43
C CYS A 56 -13.37 1.52 7.43
N PHE A 57 -12.14 1.30 7.89
CA PHE A 57 -11.10 0.61 7.14
C PHE A 57 -11.30 -0.89 7.36
N TYR A 58 -12.11 -1.51 6.51
CA TYR A 58 -12.11 -2.95 6.39
C TYR A 58 -10.79 -3.36 5.73
N LYS A 59 -9.76 -3.60 6.54
CA LYS A 59 -8.55 -4.30 6.07
C LYS A 59 -8.97 -5.75 5.84
N ASP A 60 -9.25 -6.07 4.59
CA ASP A 60 -9.51 -7.45 4.19
C ASP A 60 -8.19 -8.23 4.33
N ALA A 61 -8.03 -8.90 5.47
CA ALA A 61 -6.83 -9.68 5.80
C ALA A 61 -6.62 -10.87 4.86
N SER A 62 -7.61 -11.19 4.01
CA SER A 62 -7.45 -12.19 2.95
C SER A 62 -6.55 -11.74 1.81
N MET A 63 -6.45 -10.42 1.56
CA MET A 63 -5.72 -9.86 0.43
C MET A 63 -4.28 -9.48 0.76
N SER A 64 -3.85 -9.52 2.03
CA SER A 64 -2.48 -9.18 2.41
C SER A 64 -1.45 -10.18 1.88
N GLY A 65 -1.75 -11.48 1.93
CA GLY A 65 -0.86 -12.53 1.41
C GLY A 65 -0.63 -12.41 -0.10
N PRO A 66 -1.70 -12.45 -0.93
CA PRO A 66 -1.57 -12.28 -2.38
C PRO A 66 -0.91 -10.96 -2.79
N MET A 67 -1.17 -9.87 -2.08
CA MET A 67 -0.55 -8.57 -2.38
C MET A 67 0.95 -8.53 -2.07
N GLU A 68 1.39 -9.24 -1.03
CA GLU A 68 2.80 -9.38 -0.69
C GLU A 68 3.56 -10.18 -1.76
N GLU A 69 2.98 -11.28 -2.23
CA GLU A 69 3.55 -12.07 -3.33
C GLU A 69 3.62 -11.27 -4.63
N LEU A 70 2.55 -10.53 -4.98
CA LEU A 70 2.55 -9.65 -6.15
C LEU A 70 3.60 -8.53 -6.06
N ALA A 71 3.85 -8.02 -4.85
CA ALA A 71 4.89 -7.02 -4.63
C ALA A 71 6.31 -7.60 -4.85
N LEU A 72 6.53 -8.86 -4.44
CA LEU A 72 7.78 -9.59 -4.68
C LEU A 72 7.98 -9.85 -6.18
N ILE A 73 6.97 -10.37 -6.88
CA ILE A 73 7.02 -10.60 -8.33
C ILE A 73 7.33 -9.30 -9.08
N ARG A 74 6.66 -8.20 -8.71
CA ARG A 74 6.91 -6.88 -9.32
C ARG A 74 8.36 -6.42 -9.12
N LYS A 75 8.95 -6.70 -7.96
CA LYS A 75 10.34 -6.35 -7.65
C LYS A 75 11.33 -7.13 -8.51
N GLU A 76 11.08 -8.42 -8.73
CA GLU A 76 11.90 -9.28 -9.59
C GLU A 76 11.79 -8.88 -11.06
N LEU A 77 10.58 -8.67 -11.59
CA LEU A 77 10.40 -8.20 -12.96
C LEU A 77 11.10 -6.85 -13.19
N LYS A 78 11.06 -5.95 -12.20
CA LYS A 78 11.75 -4.66 -12.27
C LYS A 78 13.27 -4.84 -12.32
N SER A 79 13.85 -5.77 -11.57
CA SER A 79 15.31 -6.01 -11.60
C SER A 79 15.75 -6.63 -12.93
N ILE A 80 14.96 -7.54 -13.50
CA ILE A 80 15.18 -8.10 -14.84
C ILE A 80 15.18 -6.98 -15.89
N GLY A 81 14.17 -6.11 -15.88
CA GLY A 81 14.06 -5.01 -16.82
C GLY A 81 15.23 -4.02 -16.74
N VAL A 82 15.71 -3.71 -15.54
CA VAL A 82 16.90 -2.86 -15.34
C VAL A 82 18.15 -3.51 -15.93
N ASN A 83 18.35 -4.82 -15.70
CA ASN A 83 19.50 -5.55 -16.24
C ASN A 83 19.48 -5.62 -17.77
N ILE A 84 18.33 -5.91 -18.37
CA ILE A 84 18.16 -5.92 -19.84
C ILE A 84 18.49 -4.55 -20.42
N ASN A 85 17.92 -3.48 -19.83
CA ASN A 85 18.19 -2.11 -20.29
C ASN A 85 19.68 -1.76 -20.20
N GLN A 86 20.39 -2.25 -19.18
CA GLN A 86 21.83 -2.05 -19.06
C GLN A 86 22.61 -2.76 -20.18
N GLN A 87 22.24 -4.01 -20.51
CA GLN A 87 22.85 -4.73 -21.64
C GLN A 87 22.58 -4.04 -22.98
N THR A 88 21.34 -3.56 -23.21
CA THR A 88 20.99 -2.81 -24.43
C THR A 88 21.78 -1.52 -24.54
N ARG A 89 21.94 -0.77 -23.43
CA ARG A 89 22.78 0.45 -23.42
C ARG A 89 24.24 0.14 -23.71
N TYR A 90 24.78 -0.94 -23.15
CA TYR A 90 26.15 -1.38 -23.41
C TYR A 90 26.34 -1.76 -24.89
N PHE A 91 25.44 -2.57 -25.44
CA PHE A 91 25.45 -2.97 -26.85
C PHE A 91 25.39 -1.77 -27.82
N ASN A 92 24.57 -0.77 -27.50
CA ASN A 92 24.45 0.45 -28.31
C ASN A 92 25.63 1.42 -28.16
N ALA A 93 26.36 1.37 -27.04
CA ALA A 93 27.51 2.24 -26.77
C ALA A 93 28.81 1.76 -27.45
N VAL A 94 28.93 0.46 -27.72
CA VAL A 94 30.10 -0.15 -28.38
C VAL A 94 30.11 0.19 -29.88
N LYS A 95 31.27 0.58 -30.42
CA LYS A 95 31.45 0.97 -31.84
C LYS A 95 32.06 -0.13 -32.73
N SER A 96 32.74 -1.12 -32.15
CA SER A 96 33.37 -2.23 -32.88
C SER A 96 32.39 -3.39 -33.11
N ALA A 97 32.32 -3.91 -34.34
CA ALA A 97 31.41 -5.01 -34.72
C ALA A 97 31.72 -6.31 -33.96
N ALA A 98 33.00 -6.62 -33.70
CA ALA A 98 33.41 -7.84 -33.01
C ALA A 98 33.02 -7.87 -31.52
N GLU A 99 33.01 -6.72 -30.85
CA GLU A 99 32.55 -6.61 -29.45
C GLU A 99 31.01 -6.68 -29.37
N LYS A 100 30.28 -6.16 -30.38
CA LYS A 100 28.82 -6.30 -30.44
C LYS A 100 28.37 -7.75 -30.53
N ASP A 101 29.05 -8.56 -31.34
CA ASP A 101 28.71 -9.99 -31.47
C ASP A 101 28.96 -10.77 -30.18
N PHE A 102 30.04 -10.45 -29.46
CA PHE A 102 30.33 -11.02 -28.13
C PHE A 102 29.27 -10.66 -27.08
N HIS A 103 28.81 -9.39 -27.06
CA HIS A 103 27.77 -8.97 -26.13
C HIS A 103 26.38 -9.50 -26.51
N SER A 104 26.09 -9.68 -27.80
CA SER A 104 24.83 -10.26 -28.27
C SER A 104 24.67 -11.73 -27.85
N SER A 105 25.71 -12.54 -28.07
CA SER A 105 25.74 -13.96 -27.73
C SER A 105 25.60 -14.19 -26.22
N ARG A 106 26.26 -13.37 -25.39
CA ARG A 106 26.11 -13.40 -23.93
C ARG A 106 24.71 -12.97 -23.46
N THR A 107 24.06 -12.06 -24.17
CA THR A 107 22.69 -11.62 -23.87
C THR A 107 21.68 -12.73 -24.18
N VAL A 108 21.89 -13.49 -25.26
CA VAL A 108 21.07 -14.67 -25.61
C VAL A 108 21.17 -15.76 -24.55
N GLU A 109 22.37 -16.01 -24.01
CA GLU A 109 22.57 -16.98 -22.91
C GLU A 109 21.85 -16.56 -21.61
N LEU A 110 21.83 -15.26 -21.31
CA LEU A 110 21.12 -14.73 -20.15
C LEU A 110 19.60 -14.81 -20.30
N LEU A 111 19.08 -14.53 -21.51
CA LEU A 111 17.65 -14.64 -21.82
C LEU A 111 17.17 -16.09 -21.75
N THR A 112 17.90 -17.02 -22.34
CA THR A 112 17.56 -18.46 -22.28
C THR A 112 17.60 -19.02 -20.85
N ARG A 113 18.52 -18.55 -19.99
CA ARG A 113 18.49 -18.88 -18.55
C ARG A 113 17.32 -18.25 -17.81
N ALA A 114 16.89 -17.05 -18.19
CA ALA A 114 15.72 -16.40 -17.60
C ALA A 114 14.44 -17.13 -18.01
N ASP A 115 14.30 -17.51 -19.28
CA ASP A 115 13.17 -18.31 -19.78
C ASP A 115 13.08 -19.66 -19.08
N ALA A 116 14.21 -20.35 -18.86
CA ALA A 116 14.24 -21.60 -18.09
C ALA A 116 13.77 -21.42 -16.63
N LYS A 117 14.06 -20.29 -15.99
CA LYS A 117 13.56 -19.98 -14.64
C LYS A 117 12.08 -19.64 -14.63
N ILE A 118 11.58 -19.01 -15.69
CA ILE A 118 10.16 -18.69 -15.86
C ILE A 118 9.35 -19.97 -16.12
N ILE A 119 9.89 -20.94 -16.86
CA ILE A 119 9.25 -22.24 -17.09
C ILE A 119 9.25 -23.12 -15.81
N CYS A 120 10.27 -23.03 -14.95
CA CYS A 120 10.25 -23.71 -13.65
C CYS A 120 9.25 -23.13 -12.64
N LEU A 121 8.56 -22.04 -12.97
CA LEU A 121 7.52 -21.39 -12.16
C LEU A 121 6.10 -21.84 -12.58
N ASP A 122 5.96 -22.99 -13.26
CA ASP A 122 4.67 -23.58 -13.62
C ASP A 122 3.68 -23.58 -12.42
N LEU A 123 2.69 -22.69 -12.55
CA LEU A 123 1.37 -22.78 -11.93
C LEU A 123 0.53 -23.85 -12.64
#